data_AF-A0A0M9X911-F1
#
_entry.id   AF-A0A0M9X911-F1
#
_cell.length_a   1.000
_cell.length_b   1.000
_cell.length_c   1.000
_cell.angle_alpha   90.00
_cell.angle_beta   90.00
_cell.angle_gamma   90.00
#
_symmetry.space_group_name_H-M   'P 1'
#
loop_
_entity.id
_entity.type
_entity.pdbx_description
1 polymer ?
#
loop_
_entity_poly.entity_id
_entity_poly.type
_entity_poly.pdbx_seq_one_letter_code
_entity_poly.pdbx_strand_id
1 'polypeptide(L)'
;RERIRMEAAGMFAAGQDNAAVAKELRVSVRSVQRWRRSWQEGGRQTLHSKGSAARPKLNEALFAVLEQELAKGPVAHGRPDQAWTLARIKTL
;
A
#
# COMPACT_ATOMS: atom_id res chain seq x y z
N ARG A 1 -3.24 -1.18 -2.64
CA ARG A 1 -2.93 -2.49 -3.29
C ARG A 1 -4.12 -3.12 -4.00
N GLU A 2 -5.34 -2.72 -3.69
CA GLU A 2 -6.57 -3.22 -4.31
C GLU A 2 -6.60 -3.09 -5.84
N ARG A 3 -6.28 -1.90 -6.35
CA ARG A 3 -6.23 -1.61 -7.78
C ARG A 3 -5.41 -2.62 -8.59
N ILE A 4 -4.22 -2.97 -8.10
CA ILE A 4 -3.30 -3.92 -8.78
C ILE A 4 -3.93 -5.32 -8.87
N ARG A 5 -4.72 -5.73 -7.88
CA ARG A 5 -5.41 -7.02 -7.91
C ARG A 5 -6.55 -7.05 -8.92
N MET A 6 -7.26 -5.92 -9.08
CA MET A 6 -8.31 -5.79 -10.08
C MET A 6 -7.76 -5.79 -11.50
N GLU A 7 -6.59 -5.18 -11.70
CA GLU A 7 -5.85 -5.24 -12.96
C GLU A 7 -5.41 -6.68 -13.28
N ALA A 8 -4.86 -7.40 -12.30
CA ALA A 8 -4.55 -8.83 -12.43
C ALA A 8 -5.76 -9.67 -12.84
N ALA A 9 -6.96 -9.36 -12.33
CA ALA A 9 -8.19 -10.05 -12.70
C ALA A 9 -8.51 -9.91 -14.21
N GLY A 10 -8.30 -8.72 -14.77
CA GLY A 10 -8.45 -8.48 -16.21
C GLY A 10 -7.43 -9.27 -17.03
N MET A 11 -6.17 -9.28 -16.58
CA MET A 11 -5.11 -10.05 -17.22
C MET A 11 -5.36 -11.57 -17.16
N PHE A 12 -5.90 -12.07 -16.05
CA PHE A 12 -6.31 -13.48 -15.93
C PHE A 12 -7.45 -13.83 -16.88
N ALA A 13 -8.46 -12.97 -17.00
CA ALA A 13 -9.55 -13.15 -17.94
C ALA A 13 -9.07 -13.15 -19.40
N ALA A 14 -8.03 -12.37 -19.70
CA ALA A 14 -7.34 -12.36 -20.99
C ALA A 14 -6.39 -13.56 -21.20
N GLY A 15 -6.31 -14.50 -20.26
CA GLY A 15 -5.51 -15.71 -20.37
C GLY A 15 -4.00 -15.52 -20.14
N GLN A 16 -3.56 -14.35 -19.71
CA GLN A 16 -2.13 -14.04 -19.59
C GLN A 16 -1.44 -14.89 -18.51
N ASP A 17 -0.19 -15.26 -18.78
CA ASP A 17 0.66 -16.08 -17.91
C ASP A 17 1.03 -15.33 -16.60
N ASN A 18 1.27 -16.09 -15.53
CA ASN A 18 1.58 -15.52 -14.21
C ASN A 18 2.89 -14.72 -14.18
N ALA A 19 3.90 -15.09 -14.97
CA ALA A 19 5.17 -14.38 -15.06
C ALA A 19 5.02 -13.04 -15.78
N ALA A 20 4.28 -12.99 -16.88
CA ALA A 20 3.94 -11.75 -17.59
C ALA A 20 3.14 -10.81 -16.68
N VAL A 21 2.11 -11.31 -16.00
CA VAL A 21 1.31 -10.53 -15.03
C VAL A 21 2.18 -10.00 -13.89
N ALA A 22 3.08 -10.82 -13.35
CA ALA A 22 3.97 -10.42 -12.27
C ALA A 22 4.94 -9.31 -12.70
N LYS A 23 5.50 -9.43 -13.91
CA LYS A 23 6.41 -8.44 -14.50
C LYS A 23 5.69 -7.11 -14.72
N GLU A 24 4.51 -7.14 -15.34
CA GLU A 24 3.72 -5.94 -15.64
C GLU A 24 3.33 -5.20 -14.37
N LEU A 25 2.77 -5.93 -13.40
CA LEU A 25 2.28 -5.36 -12.14
C LEU A 25 3.39 -5.10 -11.12
N ARG A 26 4.64 -5.44 -11.46
CA ARG A 26 5.83 -5.35 -10.59
C ARG A 26 5.63 -5.99 -9.21
N VAL A 27 5.03 -7.18 -9.20
CA VAL A 27 4.81 -7.99 -8.00
C VAL A 27 5.51 -9.34 -8.14
N SER A 28 5.65 -10.07 -7.03
CA SER A 28 6.21 -11.43 -7.09
C SER A 28 5.27 -12.40 -7.84
N VAL A 29 5.86 -13.33 -8.61
CA VAL A 29 5.11 -14.43 -9.26
C VAL A 29 4.30 -15.23 -8.23
N ARG A 30 4.84 -15.45 -7.02
CA ARG A 30 4.15 -16.16 -5.93
C ARG A 30 2.85 -15.48 -5.50
N SER A 31 2.80 -14.15 -5.55
CA SER A 31 1.58 -13.38 -5.27
C SER A 31 0.55 -13.57 -6.38
N VAL A 32 0.98 -13.51 -7.64
CA VAL A 32 0.11 -13.72 -8.81
C VAL A 32 -0.45 -15.14 -8.81
N GLN A 33 0.35 -16.17 -8.54
CA GLN A 33 -0.11 -17.55 -8.42
C GLN A 33 -1.21 -17.71 -7.35
N ARG A 34 -1.03 -17.07 -6.19
CA ARG A 34 -2.03 -17.09 -5.11
C ARG A 34 -3.33 -16.40 -5.55
N TRP A 35 -3.22 -15.26 -6.23
CA TRP A 35 -4.37 -14.54 -6.79
C TRP A 35 -5.08 -15.38 -7.85
N ARG A 36 -4.35 -15.97 -8.80
CA ARG A 36 -4.94 -16.79 -9.87
C ARG A 36 -5.69 -17.98 -9.31
N ARG A 37 -5.16 -18.67 -8.29
CA ARG A 37 -5.88 -19.76 -7.61
C ARG A 37 -7.21 -19.27 -7.03
N SER A 38 -7.17 -18.19 -6.26
CA SER A 38 -8.37 -17.62 -5.65
C SER A 38 -9.38 -17.13 -6.69
N TRP A 39 -8.89 -16.58 -7.81
CA TRP A 39 -9.70 -16.12 -8.92
C TRP A 39 -10.34 -17.28 -9.71
N GLN A 40 -9.66 -18.41 -9.85
CA GLN A 40 -10.24 -19.62 -10.45
C GLN A 40 -11.36 -20.21 -9.58
N GLU A 41 -11.24 -20.10 -8.26
CA GLU A 41 -12.22 -20.63 -7.30
C GLU A 41 -13.47 -19.76 -7.14
N GLY A 42 -13.38 -18.44 -7.28
CA GLY A 42 -14.52 -17.54 -7.04
C GLY A 42 -14.52 -16.23 -7.83
N GLY A 43 -13.78 -16.19 -8.94
CA GLY A 43 -13.75 -15.06 -9.86
C GLY A 43 -13.11 -13.80 -9.28
N ARG A 44 -13.47 -12.65 -9.86
CA ARG A 44 -12.91 -11.34 -9.48
C ARG A 44 -13.14 -10.98 -8.01
N GLN A 45 -14.24 -11.45 -7.42
CA GLN A 45 -14.63 -11.05 -6.07
C GLN A 45 -13.67 -11.55 -4.99
N THR A 46 -13.01 -12.68 -5.21
CA THR A 46 -12.06 -13.24 -4.24
C THR A 46 -10.75 -12.45 -4.17
N LEU A 47 -10.48 -11.62 -5.17
CA LEU A 47 -9.29 -10.77 -5.22
C LEU A 47 -9.46 -9.50 -4.39
N HIS A 48 -10.70 -9.15 -4.01
CA HIS A 48 -10.95 -8.00 -3.18
C HIS A 48 -10.17 -8.07 -1.86
N SER A 49 -9.54 -6.97 -1.50
CA SER A 49 -8.89 -6.80 -0.21
C SER A 49 -9.94 -6.96 0.89
N LYS A 50 -9.64 -7.81 1.87
CA LYS A 50 -10.44 -7.95 3.09
C LYS A 50 -10.33 -6.72 4.03
N GLY A 51 -9.68 -5.65 3.57
CA GLY A 51 -9.36 -4.48 4.38
C GLY A 51 -8.06 -4.64 5.16
N SER A 52 -7.71 -3.61 5.92
CA SER A 52 -6.58 -3.67 6.87
C SER A 52 -6.90 -4.69 7.95
N ALA A 53 -5.97 -5.60 8.24
CA ALA A 53 -6.13 -6.55 9.35
C ALA A 53 -6.14 -5.86 10.71
N ALA A 54 -5.60 -4.64 10.80
CA ALA A 54 -5.57 -3.83 12.01
C ALA A 54 -6.38 -2.56 11.83
N ARG A 55 -7.08 -2.15 12.90
CA ARG A 55 -7.69 -0.82 12.96
C ARG A 55 -6.58 0.23 13.04
N PRO A 56 -6.73 1.38 12.36
CA PRO A 56 -5.83 2.52 12.55
C PRO A 56 -5.75 2.86 14.04
N LYS A 57 -4.53 3.01 14.58
CA LYS A 57 -4.32 3.42 15.98
C LYS A 57 -4.72 4.88 16.22
N LEU A 58 -4.68 5.69 15.16
CA LEU A 58 -5.07 7.09 15.18
C LEU A 58 -6.40 7.22 14.44
N ASN A 59 -7.37 7.88 15.10
CA ASN A 59 -8.56 8.38 14.43
C ASN A 59 -8.28 9.79 13.88
N GLU A 60 -9.24 10.37 13.16
CA GLU A 60 -9.10 11.70 12.54
C GLU A 60 -8.74 12.80 13.55
N ALA A 61 -9.34 12.76 14.74
CA ALA A 61 -9.05 13.73 15.80
C ALA A 61 -7.60 13.62 16.29
N LEU A 62 -7.08 12.39 16.46
CA LEU A 62 -5.69 12.17 16.82
C LEU A 62 -4.72 12.52 15.68
N PHE A 63 -5.16 12.43 14.43
CA PHE A 63 -4.41 12.95 13.28
C PHE A 63 -4.28 14.47 13.32
N ALA A 64 -5.36 15.20 13.62
CA ALA A 64 -5.31 16.66 13.75
C ALA A 64 -4.36 17.10 14.89
N VAL A 65 -4.36 16.39 16.02
CA VAL A 65 -3.39 16.61 17.10
C VAL A 65 -1.97 16.33 16.61
N LEU A 66 -1.76 15.22 15.90
CA LEU A 66 -0.45 14.87 15.35
C LEU A 66 0.07 15.95 14.39
N GLU A 67 -0.77 16.51 13.53
CA GLU A 67 -0.38 17.59 12.60
C GLU A 67 0.07 18.85 13.36
N GLN A 68 -0.63 19.22 14.43
CA GLN A 68 -0.23 20.35 15.28
C GLN A 68 1.11 20.08 15.98
N GLU A 69 1.31 18.87 16.50
CA GLU A 69 2.58 18.50 17.16
C GLU A 69 3.74 18.44 16.16
N LEU A 70 3.51 17.97 14.93
CA LEU A 70 4.50 17.98 13.85
C LEU A 70 4.87 19.42 13.44
N ALA A 71 3.91 20.35 13.45
CA ALA A 71 4.16 21.76 13.14
C ALA A 71 5.08 22.46 14.17
N LYS A 72 5.08 22.02 15.43
CA LYS A 72 6.02 22.51 16.47
C LYS A 72 7.47 22.12 16.19
N GLY A 73 7.67 21.12 15.33
CA GLY A 73 8.98 20.66 14.90
C GLY A 73 9.67 19.74 15.91
N PRO A 74 10.71 19.01 15.48
CA PRO A 74 11.33 17.95 16.26
C PRO A 74 12.10 18.47 17.49
N VAL A 75 12.59 19.70 17.47
CA VAL A 75 13.28 20.33 18.61
C VAL A 75 12.34 20.55 19.79
N ALA A 76 11.08 20.93 19.54
CA ALA A 76 10.06 21.07 20.58
C ALA A 76 9.77 19.74 21.31
N HIS A 77 10.14 18.62 20.69
CA HIS A 77 9.99 17.26 21.22
C HIS A 77 11.35 16.63 21.62
N GLY A 78 12.37 17.46 21.89
CA GLY A 78 13.64 17.02 22.45
C GLY A 78 14.63 16.41 21.45
N ARG A 79 14.48 16.66 20.15
CA ARG A 79 15.50 16.31 19.14
C ARG A 79 16.55 17.42 19.01
N PRO A 80 17.81 17.07 18.73
CA PRO A 80 18.91 18.03 18.67
C PRO A 80 18.81 19.00 17.48
N ASP A 81 18.20 18.61 16.36
CA ASP A 81 18.08 19.43 15.16
C ASP A 81 16.80 19.13 14.33
N GLN A 82 16.60 19.91 13.25
CA GLN A 82 15.47 19.76 12.31
C GLN A 82 15.80 18.85 11.10
N ALA A 83 16.73 17.90 11.24
CA ALA A 83 17.24 17.12 10.11
C ALA A 83 16.20 16.24 9.40
N TRP A 84 14.98 16.10 9.92
CA TRP A 84 13.93 15.25 9.35
C TRP A 84 12.76 16.06 8.75
N THR A 85 13.05 17.26 8.23
CA THR A 85 12.06 18.08 7.53
C THR A 85 12.08 17.86 6.02
N LEU A 86 10.94 18.13 5.37
CA LEU A 86 10.71 18.05 3.92
C LEU A 86 11.79 18.78 3.08
N ALA A 87 12.36 19.86 3.61
CA ALA A 87 13.43 20.64 2.97
C ALA A 87 14.71 19.81 2.72
N ARG A 88 14.99 18.78 3.52
CA ARG A 88 16.15 17.89 3.35
C ARG A 88 15.86 16.69 2.45
N ILE A 89 14.63 16.17 2.44
CA ILE A 89 14.22 15.08 1.53
C ILE A 89 14.31 15.55 0.07
N LYS A 90 14.11 16.85 -0.19
CA LYS A 90 14.25 17.45 -1.52
C LYS A 90 15.70 17.48 -2.04
N THR A 91 16.69 17.27 -1.17
CA THR A 91 18.12 17.40 -1.50
C THR A 91 18.85 16.07 -1.65
N LEU A 92 18.16 14.93 -1.53
CA LEU A 92 18.70 13.58 -1.77
C LEU A 92 18.26 13.02 -3.13
#